data_AF-A0A7J9XWH9-F1
#
_entry.id   AF-A0A7J9XWH9-F1
#
_cell.length_a   1.000
_cell.length_b   1.000
_cell.length_c   1.000
_cell.angle_alpha   90.00
_cell.angle_beta   90.00
_cell.angle_gamma   90.00
#
_symmetry.space_group_name_H-M   'P 1'
#
loop_
_entity.id
_entity.type
_entity.pdbx_description
1 polymer ?
#
loop_
_entity_poly.entity_id
_entity_poly.type
_entity_poly.pdbx_seq_one_letter_code
_entity_poly.pdbx_strand_id
1 'polypeptide(L)'
;MAFIDDHRDRFGVEPICRVLSEHGVTIAPSSYYAHRSRPASARAVRDAVVLAEIERIYHDPQRGRGLYGARKVAPAAAAGRGRRAACAALPG
;
A
#
# COMPACT_ATOMS: atom_id res chain seq x y z
N MET A 1 4.19 -1.33 -10.56
CA MET A 1 5.57 -1.38 -11.11
C MET A 1 5.67 -0.19 -12.04
N ALA A 2 5.91 1.01 -11.50
CA ALA A 2 5.62 2.28 -12.18
C ALA A 2 6.19 2.36 -13.61
N PHE A 3 7.45 1.95 -13.78
CA PHE A 3 8.09 1.94 -15.10
C PHE A 3 7.34 1.11 -16.16
N ILE A 4 6.90 -0.11 -15.82
CA ILE A 4 6.16 -0.97 -16.75
C ILE A 4 4.75 -0.41 -16.97
N ASP A 5 4.13 0.12 -15.93
CA ASP A 5 2.80 0.71 -15.98
C ASP A 5 2.75 1.95 -16.89
N ASP A 6 3.80 2.79 -16.87
CA ASP A 6 3.90 4.01 -17.66
C ASP A 6 4.19 3.76 -19.15
N HIS A 7 4.84 2.63 -19.48
CA HIS A 7 5.35 2.35 -20.83
C HIS A 7 4.57 1.25 -21.56
N ARG A 8 3.69 0.51 -20.87
CA ARG A 8 2.91 -0.60 -21.45
C ARG A 8 2.01 -0.19 -22.60
N ASP A 9 1.48 1.03 -22.59
CA ASP A 9 0.53 1.47 -23.63
C ASP A 9 1.25 1.76 -24.96
N ARG A 10 2.55 2.06 -24.89
CA ARG A 10 3.39 2.36 -26.06
C ARG A 10 4.15 1.15 -26.59
N PHE A 11 4.61 0.26 -25.71
CA PHE A 11 5.49 -0.86 -26.09
C PHE A 11 4.90 -2.24 -25.79
N GLY A 12 3.84 -2.34 -24.98
CA GLY A 12 3.36 -3.61 -24.44
C GLY A 12 4.23 -4.11 -23.27
N VAL A 13 3.69 -5.05 -22.49
CA VAL A 13 4.35 -5.58 -21.29
C VAL A 13 5.46 -6.58 -21.64
N GLU A 14 5.22 -7.48 -22.59
CA GLU A 14 6.22 -8.50 -23.00
C GLU A 14 7.56 -7.89 -23.47
N PRO A 15 7.58 -6.87 -24.36
CA PRO A 15 8.84 -6.28 -24.82
C PRO A 15 9.61 -5.59 -23.70
N ILE A 16 8.92 -4.92 -22.78
CA ILE A 16 9.54 -4.27 -21.62
C ILE A 16 10.16 -5.32 -20.68
N CYS A 17 9.42 -6.37 -20.35
CA CYS A 17 9.90 -7.47 -19.51
C CYS A 17 11.13 -8.17 -20.12
N ARG A 18 11.17 -8.31 -21.45
CA ARG A 18 12.32 -8.87 -22.17
C ARG A 18 13.57 -8.02 -21.98
N VAL A 19 13.47 -6.71 -22.25
CA VAL A 19 14.61 -5.78 -22.09
C VAL A 19 15.06 -5.71 -20.63
N LEU A 20 14.14 -5.67 -19.67
CA LEU A 20 14.49 -5.68 -18.25
C LEU A 20 15.25 -6.96 -17.85
N SER A 21 14.86 -8.11 -18.41
CA SER A 21 15.54 -9.39 -18.16
C SER A 21 16.96 -9.39 -18.73
N GLU A 22 17.18 -8.76 -19.89
CA GLU A 22 18.51 -8.58 -20.50
C GLU A 22 19.43 -7.69 -19.62
N HIS A 23 18.86 -6.77 -18.84
CA HIS A 23 19.58 -5.88 -17.92
C HIS A 23 19.67 -6.41 -16.48
N GLY A 24 19.39 -7.70 -16.27
CA GLY A 24 19.52 -8.36 -14.96
C GLY A 24 18.30 -8.28 -14.05
N VAL A 25 17.17 -7.76 -14.54
CA VAL A 25 15.90 -7.68 -13.80
C VAL A 25 14.90 -8.65 -14.42
N THR A 26 14.92 -9.91 -13.97
CA THR A 26 14.06 -10.96 -14.49
C THR A 26 12.62 -10.79 -14.00
N ILE A 27 11.75 -10.25 -14.86
CA ILE A 27 10.31 -10.13 -14.59
C ILE A 27 9.55 -10.89 -15.66
N ALA A 28 8.80 -11.91 -15.24
CA ALA A 28 7.89 -12.62 -16.15
C ALA A 28 6.61 -11.80 -16.39
N PRO A 29 6.07 -11.74 -17.62
CA PRO A 29 4.82 -11.05 -17.91
C PRO A 29 3.64 -11.58 -17.07
N SER A 30 3.57 -12.90 -16.85
CA SER A 30 2.57 -13.52 -15.98
C SER A 30 2.66 -13.05 -14.53
N SER A 31 3.89 -12.85 -14.01
CA SER A 31 4.13 -12.30 -12.68
C SER A 31 3.70 -10.83 -12.59
N TYR A 32 3.94 -10.03 -13.64
CA TYR A 32 3.44 -8.65 -13.71
C TYR A 32 1.92 -8.59 -13.64
N TYR A 33 1.21 -9.36 -14.47
CA TYR A 33 -0.25 -9.36 -14.46
C TYR A 33 -0.81 -9.91 -13.14
N ALA A 34 -0.21 -10.97 -12.58
CA ALA A 34 -0.57 -11.49 -11.27
C ALA A 34 -0.32 -10.46 -10.15
N HIS A 35 0.77 -9.70 -10.22
CA HIS A 35 1.03 -8.63 -9.27
C HIS A 35 0.00 -7.49 -9.40
N ARG A 36 -0.36 -7.12 -10.64
CA ARG A 36 -1.31 -6.04 -10.91
C ARG A 36 -2.74 -6.39 -10.50
N SER A 37 -3.17 -7.63 -10.69
CA SER A 37 -4.53 -8.09 -10.34
C SER A 37 -4.68 -8.54 -8.89
N ARG A 38 -3.56 -8.66 -8.14
CA ARG A 38 -3.60 -9.10 -6.75
C ARG A 38 -4.41 -8.11 -5.91
N PRO A 39 -5.48 -8.56 -5.25
CA PRO A 39 -6.19 -7.72 -4.29
C PRO A 39 -5.27 -7.39 -3.12
N ALA A 40 -5.56 -6.28 -2.44
CA ALA A 40 -4.84 -5.91 -1.24
C ALA A 40 -4.82 -7.07 -0.23
N SER A 41 -3.64 -7.45 0.24
CA SER A 41 -3.52 -8.52 1.21
C SER A 41 -4.27 -8.19 2.50
N ALA A 42 -4.72 -9.19 3.25
CA ALA A 42 -5.38 -8.97 4.54
C ALA A 42 -4.52 -8.16 5.53
N ARG A 43 -3.19 -8.16 5.36
CA ARG A 43 -2.28 -7.28 6.11
C ARG A 43 -2.35 -5.85 5.60
N ALA A 44 -2.27 -5.62 4.30
CA ALA A 44 -2.35 -4.28 3.71
C ALA A 44 -3.68 -3.58 4.06
N VAL A 45 -4.79 -4.32 4.07
CA VAL A 45 -6.10 -3.80 4.49
C VAL A 45 -6.09 -3.38 5.96
N ARG A 46 -5.55 -4.21 6.85
CA ARG A 46 -5.42 -3.88 8.28
C ARG A 46 -4.49 -2.70 8.51
N ASP A 47 -3.36 -2.69 7.82
CA ASP A 47 -2.34 -1.65 7.94
C ASP A 47 -2.89 -0.31 7.46
N ALA A 48 -3.72 -0.26 6.42
CA ALA A 48 -4.41 0.96 5.99
C ALA A 48 -5.32 1.56 7.08
N VAL A 49 -6.07 0.72 7.79
CA VAL A 49 -6.91 1.16 8.92
C VAL A 49 -6.05 1.68 10.08
N VAL A 50 -4.95 0.98 10.38
CA VAL A 50 -4.03 1.39 11.46
C VAL A 50 -3.30 2.68 11.11
N LEU A 51 -2.87 2.86 9.85
CA LEU A 51 -2.20 4.06 9.36
C LEU A 51 -3.11 5.29 9.46
N ALA A 52 -4.38 5.17 9.03
CA ALA A 52 -5.35 6.26 9.15
C ALA A 52 -5.54 6.71 10.62
N GLU A 53 -5.54 5.75 11.55
CA GLU A 53 -5.63 6.04 12.99
C GLU A 53 -4.37 6.74 13.53
N ILE A 54 -3.19 6.29 13.09
CA ILE A 54 -1.89 6.90 13.42
C ILE A 54 -1.86 8.36 12.93
N GLU A 55 -2.23 8.61 11.68
CA GLU A 55 -2.29 9.95 11.09
C GLU A 55 -3.27 10.85 11.86
N ARG A 56 -4.46 10.33 12.19
CA ARG A 56 -5.44 11.07 12.99
C ARG A 56 -4.87 11.52 14.33
N ILE A 57 -4.22 10.61 15.07
CA ILE A 57 -3.63 10.92 16.38
C ILE A 57 -2.45 11.88 16.23
N TYR A 58 -1.63 11.72 15.20
CA TYR A 58 -0.46 12.54 14.94
C TYR A 58 -0.84 14.00 14.61
N HIS A 59 -1.87 14.19 13.77
CA HIS A 59 -2.36 15.50 13.37
C HIS A 59 -3.38 16.11 14.33
N ASP A 60 -3.84 15.37 15.35
CA ASP A 60 -4.76 15.88 16.37
C ASP A 60 -4.17 17.14 17.05
N PRO A 61 -4.82 18.31 16.96
CA PRO A 61 -4.33 19.57 17.53
C PRO A 61 -4.25 19.57 19.06
N GLN A 62 -4.96 18.67 19.74
CA GLN A 62 -4.96 18.57 21.20
C GLN A 62 -3.93 17.54 21.69
N ARG A 63 -3.73 16.45 20.93
CA ARG A 63 -2.86 15.33 21.32
C ARG A 63 -1.52 15.35 20.61
N GLY A 64 -1.52 15.12 19.30
CA GLY A 64 -0.29 14.87 18.55
C GLY A 64 0.45 16.14 18.18
N ARG A 65 -0.25 17.18 17.73
CA ARG A 65 0.30 18.46 17.27
C ARG A 65 1.47 18.32 16.27
N GLY A 66 1.58 17.19 15.58
CA GLY A 66 2.74 16.83 14.76
C GLY A 66 4.04 16.53 15.53
N LEU A 67 4.01 16.49 16.87
CA LEU A 67 5.19 16.32 17.73
C LEU A 67 5.32 14.88 18.27
N TYR A 68 4.24 14.09 18.25
CA TYR A 68 4.25 12.75 18.81
C TYR A 68 4.97 11.77 17.89
N GLY A 69 6.13 11.27 18.32
CA GLY A 69 6.83 10.18 17.65
C GLY A 69 6.16 8.81 17.85
N ALA A 70 6.68 7.80 17.14
CA ALA A 70 6.11 6.45 17.09
C ALA A 70 5.81 5.84 18.47
N ARG A 71 6.66 6.08 19.48
CA ARG A 71 6.47 5.55 20.85
C ARG A 71 5.21 6.07 21.55
N LYS A 72 4.74 7.29 21.20
CA LYS A 72 3.51 7.88 21.75
C LYS A 72 2.29 7.55 20.90
N VAL A 73 2.43 7.50 19.58
CA VAL A 73 1.31 7.25 18.66
C VAL A 73 0.91 5.78 18.61
N ALA A 74 1.87 4.85 18.62
CA ALA A 74 1.61 3.40 18.51
C ALA A 74 0.68 2.83 19.60
N PRO A 75 0.88 3.10 20.91
CA PRO A 75 -0.06 2.63 21.93
C PRO A 75 -1.44 3.31 21.85
N ALA A 76 -1.50 4.57 21.41
CA ALA A 76 -2.77 5.28 21.24
C ALA A 76 -3.60 4.72 20.05
N ALA A 77 -2.94 4.43 18.93
CA ALA A 77 -3.57 3.77 17.77
C ALA A 77 -3.95 2.31 18.08
N ALA A 78 -3.20 1.66 18.96
CA ALA A 78 -3.48 0.31 19.43
C ALA A 78 -4.76 0.18 20.24
N ALA A 79 -5.07 1.18 21.07
CA ALA A 79 -6.27 1.20 21.89
C ALA A 79 -7.57 1.32 21.07
N GLY A 80 -7.51 1.86 19.84
CA GLY A 80 -8.65 1.96 18.92
C GLY A 80 -9.03 0.66 18.20
N ARG A 81 -8.17 -0.37 18.25
CA ARG A 81 -8.34 -1.64 17.51
C ARG A 81 -9.57 -2.46 17.92
N GLY A 82 -10.19 -2.16 19.06
CA GLY A 82 -11.34 -2.91 19.59
C GLY A 82 -12.71 -2.54 19.04
N ARG A 83 -12.87 -1.50 18.19
CA ARG A 83 -14.22 -0.97 17.86
C ARG A 83 -14.58 -0.82 16.38
N ARG A 84 -13.70 -1.12 15.43
CA ARG A 84 -13.99 -0.92 13.99
C ARG A 84 -13.40 -2.02 13.12
N ALA A 85 -13.80 -3.26 13.39
CA ALA A 85 -13.72 -4.34 12.41
C ALA A 85 -15.12 -4.52 11.80
N ALA A 86 -15.61 -3.50 11.09
CA ALA A 86 -16.82 -3.62 10.31
C ALA A 86 -16.59 -2.89 8.98
N CYS A 87 -16.57 -3.69 7.91
CA CYS A 87 -16.91 -3.36 6.54
C CYS A 87 -16.85 -1.87 6.14
N ALA A 88 -15.87 -1.51 5.32
CA ALA A 88 -16.07 -0.48 4.33
C ALA A 88 -15.62 -1.04 2.98
N ALA A 89 -16.62 -1.22 2.12
CA ALA A 89 -16.51 -1.74 0.76
C ALA A 89 -15.54 -0.89 -0.08
N LEU A 90 -14.77 -1.56 -0.93
CA LEU A 90 -14.10 -0.93 -2.07
C LEU A 90 -15.10 -0.98 -3.25
N PRO A 91 -15.48 0.15 -3.86
CA PRO A 91 -16.27 0.13 -5.09
C PRO A 91 -15.43 -0.44 -6.23
N GLY A 92 -16.08 -1.24 -7.09
CA GLY A 92 -15.50 -1.85 -8.28
C GLY A 92 -15.31 -0.88 -9.44
#